data_AF-A0A749XBB8-F1
#
_entry.id   AF-A0A749XBB8-F1
#
_cell.length_a   1.000
_cell.length_b   1.000
_cell.length_c   1.000
_cell.angle_alpha   90.00
_cell.angle_beta   90.00
_cell.angle_gamma   90.00
#
_symmetry.space_group_name_H-M   'P 1'
#
loop_
_entity.id
_entity.type
_entity.pdbx_description
1 polymer ?
#
loop_
_entity_poly.entity_id
_entity_poly.type
_entity_poly.pdbx_seq_one_letter_code
_entity_poly.pdbx_strand_id
1 'polypeptide(L)'
;MTVKIFVVSNDGRESLIEFNPDDDLVKVVRSLRTPDNRMVCILQNGERLHRWDRSYGSVQKNHWRKVAPDSFEILGSIENIRHAREI
;
A
#
# COMPACT_ATOMS: atom_id res chain seq x y z
N MET A 1 -4.32 -10.56 -21.39
CA MET A 1 -4.38 -10.54 -19.91
C MET A 1 -3.88 -9.18 -19.47
N THR A 2 -4.67 -8.40 -18.74
CA THR A 2 -4.30 -7.02 -18.39
C THR A 2 -3.95 -6.96 -16.91
N VAL A 3 -2.71 -6.56 -16.62
CA VAL A 3 -2.23 -6.35 -15.26
C VAL A 3 -2.10 -4.86 -15.03
N LYS A 4 -2.64 -4.38 -13.90
CA LYS A 4 -2.51 -2.99 -13.46
C LYS A 4 -2.09 -2.95 -12.00
N ILE A 5 -1.52 -1.83 -11.57
CA ILE A 5 -1.21 -1.60 -10.17
C ILE A 5 -2.16 -0.52 -9.65
N PHE A 6 -2.91 -0.84 -8.61
CA PHE A 6 -3.81 0.07 -7.94
C PHE A 6 -3.16 0.61 -6.68
N VAL A 7 -3.14 1.92 -6.53
CA VAL A 7 -2.48 2.61 -5.41
C VAL A 7 -3.49 3.55 -4.75
N VAL A 8 -3.50 3.54 -3.43
CA VAL A 8 -4.26 4.51 -2.63
C VAL A 8 -3.30 5.29 -1.75
N SER A 9 -3.35 6.60 -1.92
CA SER A 9 -2.58 7.57 -1.14
C SER A 9 -3.17 7.77 0.25
N ASN A 10 -2.42 8.40 1.16
CA ASN A 10 -2.86 8.61 2.53
C ASN A 10 -4.13 9.47 2.64
N ASP A 11 -4.34 10.42 1.71
CA ASP A 11 -5.55 11.25 1.66
C ASP A 11 -6.74 10.56 0.96
N GLY A 12 -6.56 9.31 0.54
CA GLY A 12 -7.60 8.48 -0.07
C GLY A 12 -7.71 8.62 -1.57
N ARG A 13 -6.83 9.39 -2.26
CA ARG A 13 -6.84 9.41 -3.73
C ARG A 13 -6.38 8.08 -4.28
N GLU A 14 -7.14 7.59 -5.25
CA GLU A 14 -6.92 6.35 -5.96
C GLU A 14 -6.17 6.60 -7.26
N SER A 15 -5.31 5.67 -7.67
CA SER A 15 -4.59 5.74 -8.94
C SER A 15 -4.40 4.35 -9.53
N LEU A 16 -4.59 4.25 -10.84
CA LEU A 16 -4.32 3.04 -11.62
C LEU A 16 -3.10 3.28 -12.49
N ILE A 17 -2.08 2.45 -12.28
CA ILE A 17 -0.83 2.48 -13.03
C ILE A 17 -0.86 1.29 -14.01
N GLU A 18 -0.71 1.60 -15.29
CA GLU A 18 -0.52 0.58 -16.31
C GLU A 18 0.84 -0.10 -16.11
N PHE A 19 0.87 -1.43 -16.15
CA PHE A 19 2.09 -2.20 -16.02
C PHE A 19 2.65 -2.52 -17.40
N ASN A 20 3.92 -2.19 -17.62
CA ASN A 20 4.65 -2.63 -18.81
C ASN A 20 5.13 -4.08 -18.60
N PRO A 21 4.77 -5.04 -19.48
CA PRO A 21 5.21 -6.44 -19.37
C PRO A 21 6.72 -6.65 -19.31
N ASP A 22 7.51 -5.71 -19.84
CA ASP A 22 8.97 -5.77 -19.81
C ASP A 22 9.58 -5.41 -18.43
N ASP A 23 8.78 -4.80 -17.55
CA ASP A 23 9.23 -4.41 -16.21
C ASP A 23 9.13 -5.56 -15.20
N ASP A 24 9.94 -5.49 -14.14
CA ASP A 24 9.80 -6.39 -13.00
C ASP A 24 8.65 -5.91 -12.10
N LEU A 25 7.49 -6.58 -12.22
CA LEU A 25 6.28 -6.28 -11.46
C LEU A 25 6.53 -6.19 -9.95
N VAL A 26 7.37 -7.06 -9.40
CA VAL A 26 7.66 -7.08 -7.95
C VAL A 26 8.43 -5.82 -7.56
N LYS A 27 9.39 -5.40 -8.38
CA LYS A 27 10.13 -4.15 -8.15
C LYS A 27 9.24 -2.93 -8.28
N VAL A 28 8.38 -2.84 -9.30
CA VAL A 28 7.45 -1.72 -9.48
C VAL A 28 6.46 -1.63 -8.33
N VAL A 29 5.84 -2.74 -7.93
CA VAL A 29 4.92 -2.76 -6.79
C VAL A 29 5.63 -2.38 -5.49
N ARG A 30 6.90 -2.77 -5.31
CA ARG A 30 7.68 -2.41 -4.13
C ARG A 30 8.09 -0.93 -4.12
N SER A 31 8.38 -0.32 -5.26
CA SER A 31 8.74 1.11 -5.33
C SER A 31 7.56 2.02 -4.98
N LEU A 32 6.33 1.55 -5.18
CA LEU A 32 5.09 2.26 -4.83
C LEU A 32 4.73 2.20 -3.33
N ARG A 33 5.46 1.40 -2.54
CA ARG A 33 5.26 1.28 -1.08
C ARG A 33 5.95 2.43 -0.33
N THR A 34 5.53 3.65 -0.61
CA THR A 34 6.13 4.90 -0.09
C THR A 34 5.39 5.42 1.14
N PRO A 35 5.98 6.34 1.92
CA PRO A 35 5.28 6.96 3.04
C PRO A 35 4.03 7.76 2.67
N ASP A 36 3.84 8.11 1.40
CA ASP A 36 2.70 8.87 0.91
C ASP A 36 1.50 7.99 0.55
N ASN A 37 1.74 6.67 0.45
CA ASN A 37 0.73 5.68 0.14
C ASN A 37 0.34 4.85 1.36
N ARG A 38 -0.92 4.44 1.40
CA ARG A 38 -1.46 3.56 2.45
C ARG A 38 -1.76 2.15 1.95
N MET A 39 -2.01 1.99 0.65
CA MET A 39 -2.31 0.68 0.05
C MET A 39 -1.76 0.58 -1.37
N VAL A 40 -1.25 -0.60 -1.71
CA VAL A 40 -0.85 -0.98 -3.08
C VAL A 40 -1.40 -2.37 -3.39
N CYS A 41 -1.99 -2.53 -4.57
CA CYS A 41 -2.62 -3.77 -5.01
C CYS A 41 -2.28 -4.09 -6.47
N ILE A 42 -2.10 -5.37 -6.79
CA ILE A 42 -2.02 -5.87 -8.16
C ILE A 42 -3.42 -6.24 -8.61
N LEU A 43 -3.87 -5.63 -9.70
CA LEU A 43 -5.10 -5.98 -10.39
C LEU A 43 -4.80 -6.83 -11.61
N GLN A 44 -5.55 -7.92 -11.79
CA GLN A 44 -5.52 -8.73 -13.00
C GLN A 44 -6.95 -8.86 -13.52
N ASN A 45 -7.19 -8.36 -14.73
CA ASN A 45 -8.52 -8.33 -15.34
C ASN A 45 -9.61 -7.69 -14.43
N GLY A 46 -9.21 -6.73 -13.58
CA GLY A 46 -10.11 -6.05 -12.65
C GLY A 46 -10.18 -6.68 -11.25
N GLU A 47 -9.65 -7.89 -11.05
CA GLU A 47 -9.65 -8.57 -9.76
C GLU A 47 -8.37 -8.30 -8.97
N ARG A 48 -8.50 -8.16 -7.64
CA ARG A 48 -7.36 -7.95 -6.74
C ARG A 48 -6.65 -9.27 -6.47
N LEU A 49 -5.44 -9.43 -6.99
CA LEU A 49 -4.66 -10.66 -6.79
C LEU A 49 -3.83 -10.62 -5.51
N HIS A 50 -3.17 -9.49 -5.26
CA HIS A 50 -2.34 -9.26 -4.07
C HIS A 50 -2.49 -7.84 -3.57
N ARG A 51 -2.53 -7.66 -2.25
CA ARG A 51 -2.62 -6.34 -1.61
C ARG A 51 -1.62 -6.21 -0.47
N TRP A 52 -1.06 -5.00 -0.35
CA TRP A 52 -0.24 -4.60 0.78
C TRP A 52 -0.76 -3.31 1.36
N ASP A 53 -0.84 -3.28 2.69
CA ASP A 53 -1.27 -2.12 3.44
C ASP A 53 -0.10 -1.63 4.29
N ARG A 54 0.00 -0.31 4.43
CA ARG A 54 0.95 0.29 5.35
C ARG A 54 0.42 0.19 6.78
N SER A 55 1.31 -0.15 7.72
CA SER A 55 0.97 -0.21 9.13
C SER A 55 0.85 1.19 9.72
N TYR A 56 -0.29 1.49 10.36
CA TYR A 56 -0.55 2.78 10.99
C TYR A 56 0.13 2.94 12.36
N GLY A 57 0.36 1.85 13.10
CA GLY A 57 0.95 1.85 14.45
C GLY A 57 2.40 1.38 14.47
N SER A 58 3.33 2.16 13.91
CA SER A 58 4.74 1.78 13.83
C SER A 58 5.65 2.95 14.24
N VAL A 59 6.61 2.66 15.13
CA VAL A 59 7.71 3.59 15.50
C VAL A 59 8.62 3.86 14.29
N GLN A 60 8.69 2.92 13.35
CA GLN A 60 9.43 3.08 12.09
C GLN A 60 8.53 3.69 11.02
N LYS A 61 8.99 4.80 10.42
CA LYS A 61 8.33 5.45 9.28
C LYS A 61 8.38 4.49 8.09
N ASN A 62 7.23 4.00 7.61
CA ASN A 62 7.06 3.18 6.39
C ASN A 62 7.13 1.64 6.49
N HIS A 63 6.41 1.03 7.43
CA HIS A 63 6.26 -0.43 7.51
C HIS A 63 5.06 -0.93 6.68
N TRP A 64 5.26 -1.97 5.86
CA TRP A 64 4.23 -2.53 4.97
C TRP A 64 4.01 -4.02 5.24
N ARG A 65 2.75 -4.46 5.19
CA ARG A 65 2.39 -5.88 5.35
C ARG A 65 1.54 -6.35 4.19
N LYS A 66 1.70 -7.63 3.81
CA LYS A 66 0.77 -8.28 2.88
C LYS A 66 -0.52 -8.57 3.63
N VAL A 67 -1.66 -8.33 2.99
CA VAL A 67 -2.99 -8.62 3.55
C VAL A 67 -3.81 -9.39 2.52
N ALA A 68 -4.90 -10.01 2.97
CA ALA A 68 -5.85 -10.61 2.04
C ALA A 68 -6.44 -9.51 1.13
N PRO A 69 -6.57 -9.74 -0.19
CA PRO A 69 -7.12 -8.76 -1.13
C PRO A 69 -8.52 -8.25 -0.74
N ASP A 70 -9.33 -9.14 -0.17
CA ASP A 70 -10.73 -8.91 0.18
C ASP A 70 -10.94 -8.51 1.63
N SER A 71 -9.89 -8.44 2.46
CA SER A 71 -10.09 -7.98 3.84
C SER A 71 -10.46 -6.50 3.84
N PHE A 72 -11.19 -6.06 4.87
CA PHE A 72 -11.53 -4.65 5.04
C PHE A 72 -10.25 -3.79 5.09
N GLU A 73 -10.26 -2.68 4.36
CA GLU A 73 -9.23 -1.65 4.46
C GLU A 73 -9.48 -0.86 5.74
N ILE A 74 -8.48 -0.82 6.63
CA ILE A 74 -8.56 0.03 7.81
C ILE A 74 -8.30 1.47 7.36
N LEU A 75 -9.33 2.29 7.44
CA LEU A 75 -9.27 3.73 7.18
C LEU A 75 -8.95 4.45 8.49
N GLY A 76 -7.84 5.18 8.54
CA GLY A 76 -7.47 5.95 9.72
C GLY A 76 -6.23 6.81 9.48
N SER A 77 -6.08 7.89 10.24
CA SER A 77 -4.83 8.65 10.30
C SER A 77 -3.70 7.78 10.84
N ILE A 78 -2.47 8.03 10.38
CA ILE A 78 -1.28 7.46 11.03
C ILE A 78 -1.16 8.10 12.40
N GLU A 79 -1.57 7.38 13.43
CA GLU A 79 -1.41 7.83 14.80
C GLU A 79 0.08 7.78 15.18
N ASN A 80 0.69 8.96 15.33
CA ASN A 80 2.05 9.07 15.82
C ASN A 80 2.06 8.83 17.33
N ILE A 81 2.30 7.58 17.75
CA ILE A 81 2.51 7.27 19.16
C ILE A 81 3.84 7.91 19.60
N ARG A 82 3.76 8.98 20.39
CA ARG A 82 4.94 9.57 21.05
C ARG A 82 5.14 8.88 22.39
N HIS A 83 6.32 8.31 22.64
CA HIS A 83 6.71 7.91 23.99
C HIS A 83 6.90 9.18 24.83
N ALA A 84 6.12 9.36 25.89
CA ALA A 84 6.50 10.27 26.97
C ALA A 84 7.73 9.65 27.65
N ARG A 85 8.87 10.34 27.62
CA ARG A 85 9.96 10.02 28.54
C ARG A 85 9.50 10.49 29.92
N GLU A 86 9.40 9.56 30.87
CA GLU A 86 9.35 9.93 32.29
C GLU A 86 10.64 10.70 32.62
N ILE A 87 10.46 11.88 33.23
CA ILE A 87 11.53 12.77 33.71
C ILE A 87 11.80 12.43 35.17
#